data_AF-A0A327VFB4-F1
#
_entry.id   AF-A0A327VFB4-F1
#
_cell.length_a   1.000
_cell.length_b   1.000
_cell.length_c   1.000
_cell.angle_alpha   90.00
_cell.angle_beta   90.00
_cell.angle_gamma   90.00
#
_symmetry.space_group_name_H-M   'P 1'
#
loop_
_entity.id
_entity.type
_entity.pdbx_description
1 polymer ?
#
loop_
_entity_poly.entity_id
_entity_poly.type
_entity_poly.pdbx_seq_one_letter_code
_entity_poly.pdbx_strand_id
1 'polypeptide(L)'
;MSLKKTTVMVDEEDLRIIKEAAVREGRSESEYFREGFRIAALRARRWSGDWDIPELDFGGPVTDDDVRQAVREGVERKQGDTGDAA
;
A
#
# COMPACT_ATOMS: atom_id res chain seq x y z
N MET A 1 -10.26 14.55 -18.63
CA MET A 1 -9.58 13.31 -19.09
C MET A 1 -10.61 12.43 -19.77
N SER A 2 -10.41 12.09 -21.05
CA SER A 2 -11.33 11.24 -21.81
C SER A 2 -11.13 9.76 -21.47
N LEU A 3 -12.21 9.02 -21.21
CA LEU A 3 -12.15 7.56 -21.07
C LEU A 3 -11.77 6.94 -22.42
N LYS A 4 -10.82 6.00 -22.42
CA LYS A 4 -10.48 5.19 -23.60
C LYS A 4 -11.17 3.83 -23.48
N LYS A 5 -11.74 3.34 -24.60
CA LYS A 5 -12.35 2.02 -24.67
C LYS A 5 -11.26 0.95 -24.86
N THR A 6 -11.27 -0.05 -24.00
CA THR A 6 -10.41 -1.23 -24.04
C THR A 6 -11.26 -2.46 -23.76
N THR A 7 -11.00 -3.57 -24.46
CA THR A 7 -11.66 -4.87 -24.25
C THR A 7 -10.64 -5.85 -23.69
N VAL A 8 -11.02 -6.59 -22.65
CA VAL A 8 -10.16 -7.59 -21.98
C VAL A 8 -11.00 -8.84 -21.72
N MET A 9 -10.37 -10.00 -21.86
CA MET A 9 -10.97 -11.29 -21.51
C MET A 9 -10.80 -11.54 -20.01
N VAL A 10 -11.86 -11.99 -19.34
CA VAL A 10 -11.87 -12.30 -17.91
C VAL A 10 -12.41 -13.70 -17.69
N ASP A 11 -12.09 -14.28 -16.54
CA ASP A 11 -12.68 -15.55 -16.12
C ASP A 11 -14.20 -15.40 -15.92
N GLU A 12 -14.94 -16.47 -16.20
CA GLU A 12 -16.40 -16.50 -16.08
C GLU A 12 -16.86 -16.38 -14.63
N GLU A 13 -16.14 -17.00 -13.69
CA GLU A 13 -16.45 -16.94 -12.27
C GLU A 13 -16.24 -15.53 -11.70
N ASP A 14 -15.14 -14.88 -12.06
CA ASP A 14 -14.85 -13.50 -11.68
C ASP A 14 -15.93 -12.54 -12.20
N LEU A 15 -16.36 -12.74 -13.45
CA LEU A 15 -17.43 -11.95 -14.05
C LEU A 15 -18.74 -12.14 -13.30
N ARG A 16 -19.09 -13.38 -12.92
CA ARG A 16 -20.30 -13.66 -12.14
C ARG A 16 -20.28 -12.94 -10.79
N ILE A 17 -19.17 -12.98 -10.07
CA ILE A 17 -19.01 -12.30 -8.77
C ILE A 17 -19.21 -10.79 -8.91
N ILE A 18 -18.62 -10.16 -9.93
CA ILE A 18 -18.79 -8.72 -10.17
C ILE A 18 -20.25 -8.36 -10.48
N LYS A 19 -20.95 -9.19 -11.26
CA LYS A 19 -22.37 -8.96 -11.57
C LYS A 19 -23.24 -8.99 -10.33
N GLU A 20 -23.04 -9.98 -9.46
CA GLU A 20 -23.77 -10.07 -8.19
C GLU A 20 -23.51 -8.87 -7.29
N ALA A 21 -22.25 -8.42 -7.20
CA ALA A 21 -21.88 -7.23 -6.46
C ALA A 21 -22.53 -5.95 -7.03
N ALA A 22 -22.50 -5.79 -8.35
CA ALA A 22 -23.10 -4.64 -9.04
C ALA A 22 -24.61 -4.53 -8.77
N VAL A 23 -25.34 -5.65 -8.81
CA VAL A 23 -26.76 -5.70 -8.45
C VAL A 23 -26.96 -5.35 -6.98
N ARG A 24 -26.17 -5.94 -6.08
CA ARG A 24 -26.26 -5.70 -4.63
C ARG A 24 -26.02 -4.23 -4.26
N GLU A 25 -25.09 -3.57 -4.95
CA GLU A 25 -24.67 -2.20 -4.64
C GLU A 25 -25.38 -1.14 -5.50
N GLY A 26 -26.19 -1.53 -6.50
CA GLY A 26 -26.83 -0.61 -7.43
C GLY A 26 -25.85 0.16 -8.32
N ARG A 27 -24.66 -0.42 -8.54
CA ARG A 27 -23.56 0.18 -9.31
C ARG A 27 -23.46 -0.46 -10.69
N SER A 28 -22.83 0.22 -11.64
CA SER A 28 -22.59 -0.38 -12.96
C SER A 28 -21.41 -1.35 -12.92
N GLU A 29 -21.48 -2.47 -13.65
CA GLU A 29 -20.36 -3.42 -13.82
C GLU A 29 -19.07 -2.70 -14.28
N SER A 30 -19.24 -1.70 -15.16
CA SER A 30 -18.16 -0.87 -15.68
C SER A 30 -17.39 -0.09 -14.60
N GLU A 31 -18.02 0.21 -13.46
CA GLU A 31 -17.32 0.87 -12.34
C GLU A 31 -16.33 -0.08 -11.67
N TYR A 32 -16.71 -1.34 -11.44
CA TYR A 32 -15.81 -2.35 -10.90
C TYR A 32 -14.63 -2.60 -11.84
N PHE A 33 -14.86 -2.68 -13.14
CA PHE A 33 -13.76 -2.82 -14.09
C PHE A 33 -12.82 -1.62 -14.06
N ARG A 34 -13.35 -0.39 -14.04
CA ARG A 34 -12.53 0.83 -13.91
C ARG A 34 -11.72 0.85 -12.62
N GLU A 35 -12.31 0.40 -11.52
CA GLU A 35 -11.64 0.27 -10.23
C GLU A 35 -10.53 -0.79 -10.28
N GLY A 36 -10.79 -1.97 -10.85
CA GLY A 36 -9.80 -3.02 -11.06
C GLY A 36 -8.62 -2.54 -11.91
N PHE A 37 -8.87 -1.84 -13.02
CA PHE A 37 -7.81 -1.22 -13.83
C PHE A 37 -7.01 -0.19 -13.04
N ARG A 38 -7.67 0.62 -12.19
CA ARG A 38 -6.98 1.61 -11.36
C ARG A 38 -6.06 0.94 -10.34
N ILE A 39 -6.52 -0.11 -9.66
CA ILE A 39 -5.70 -0.88 -8.71
C ILE A 39 -4.51 -1.51 -9.42
N ALA A 40 -4.73 -2.14 -10.59
CA ALA A 40 -3.67 -2.71 -11.39
C ALA A 40 -2.64 -1.65 -11.83
N ALA A 41 -3.10 -0.47 -12.26
CA ALA A 41 -2.23 0.64 -12.64
C ALA A 41 -1.40 1.16 -11.46
N LEU A 42 -2.00 1.28 -10.26
CA LEU A 42 -1.29 1.68 -9.05
C LEU A 42 -0.22 0.66 -8.66
N ARG A 43 -0.52 -0.64 -8.75
CA ARG A 43 0.45 -1.72 -8.50
C ARG A 43 1.60 -1.73 -9.50
N ALA A 44 1.31 -1.45 -10.76
CA ALA A 44 2.31 -1.37 -11.82
C ALA A 44 3.15 -0.07 -11.78
N ARG A 45 2.70 0.94 -11.03
CA ARG A 45 3.40 2.21 -10.92
C ARG A 45 4.68 2.02 -10.10
N ARG A 46 5.79 1.80 -10.81
CA ARG A 46 7.13 1.85 -10.22
C ARG A 46 7.46 3.29 -9.84
N TRP A 47 8.07 3.48 -8.68
CA TRP A 47 8.68 4.77 -8.35
C TRP A 47 9.92 4.89 -9.23
N SER A 48 9.80 5.72 -10.27
CA SER A 48 10.88 6.07 -11.17
C SER A 48 11.60 7.31 -10.62
N GLY A 49 12.92 7.25 -10.56
CA GLY A 49 13.77 8.34 -10.06
C GLY A 49 14.80 7.83 -9.08
N ASP A 50 15.94 8.52 -9.01
CA ASP A 50 16.86 8.33 -7.90
C ASP A 50 16.13 8.75 -6.62
N TRP A 51 16.19 7.88 -5.63
CA TRP A 51 15.57 8.16 -4.35
C TRP A 51 16.47 9.16 -3.63
N ASP A 52 15.94 10.34 -3.30
CA ASP A 52 16.62 11.34 -2.48
C ASP A 52 16.57 10.95 -0.99
N ILE A 53 16.74 9.65 -0.70
CA ILE A 53 16.91 9.16 0.67
C ILE A 53 18.39 9.30 0.99
N PRO A 54 18.76 10.03 2.06
CA PRO A 54 20.15 10.10 2.47
C PRO A 54 20.68 8.70 2.82
N GLU A 55 21.85 8.37 2.28
CA GLU A 55 22.57 7.18 2.73
C GLU A 55 23.06 7.41 4.16
N LEU A 56 22.63 6.56 5.08
CA LEU A 56 23.02 6.64 6.48
C LEU A 56 24.21 5.72 6.72
N ASP A 57 25.35 6.31 7.06
CA ASP A 57 26.51 5.57 7.55
C ASP A 57 26.39 5.41 9.07
N PHE A 58 26.26 4.16 9.52
CA PHE A 58 26.19 3.80 10.94
C PHE A 58 27.57 3.46 11.53
N GLY A 59 28.67 3.65 10.78
CA GLY A 59 30.04 3.40 11.23
C GLY A 59 30.43 1.91 11.31
N GLY A 60 29.57 1.02 10.81
CA GLY A 60 29.79 -0.43 10.81
C GLY A 60 28.53 -1.23 10.47
N PRO A 61 28.62 -2.57 10.35
CA PRO A 61 27.46 -3.43 10.13
C PRO A 61 26.47 -3.32 11.30
N VAL A 62 25.21 -3.04 10.99
CA VAL A 62 24.11 -3.07 11.97
C VAL A 62 23.64 -4.52 12.12
N THR A 63 23.61 -5.02 13.35
CA THR A 63 23.13 -6.36 13.68
C THR A 63 21.66 -6.35 14.12
N ASP A 64 21.04 -7.53 14.13
CA ASP A 64 19.67 -7.69 14.63
C ASP A 64 19.53 -7.25 16.09
N ASP A 65 20.56 -7.46 16.92
CA ASP A 65 20.53 -7.09 18.34
C ASP A 65 20.59 -5.56 18.52
N ASP A 66 21.39 -4.87 17.69
CA ASP A 66 21.46 -3.40 17.69
C ASP A 66 20.08 -2.79 17.39
N VAL A 67 19.36 -3.35 16.42
CA VAL A 67 18.00 -2.91 16.06
C VAL A 67 17.03 -3.15 17.22
N ARG A 68 17.07 -4.34 17.83
CA ARG A 68 16.18 -4.69 18.95
C ARG A 68 16.41 -3.79 20.16
N GLN A 69 17.66 -3.48 20.46
CA GLN A 69 18.03 -2.59 21.55
C GLN A 69 17.55 -1.16 21.27
N ALA A 70 17.83 -0.61 20.08
CA ALA A 70 17.41 0.74 19.73
C ALA A 70 15.88 0.93 19.78
N VAL A 71 15.12 -0.07 19.33
CA VAL A 71 13.65 -0.06 19.43
C VAL A 71 13.20 -0.09 20.89
N ARG A 72 13.79 -0.95 21.72
CA ARG A 72 13.44 -1.04 23.15
C ARG A 72 13.68 0.30 23.87
N GLU A 73 14.88 0.86 23.70
CA GLU A 73 15.24 2.16 24.28
C GLU A 73 14.31 3.28 23.80
N GLY A 74 13.92 3.27 22.51
CA GLY A 74 12.97 4.22 21.95
C GLY A 74 11.58 4.13 22.57
N VAL A 75 11.09 2.91 22.81
CA VAL A 75 9.79 2.67 23.47
C VAL A 75 9.84 3.12 24.94
N GLU A 76 10.89 2.78 25.66
CA GLU A 76 11.08 3.17 27.07
C GLU A 76 11.17 4.69 27.24
N ARG A 77 11.90 5.37 26.35
CA ARG A 77 11.98 6.85 26.34
C ARG A 77 10.61 7.51 26.12
N LYS A 78 9.80 6.97 25.21
CA LYS A 78 8.45 7.47 24.94
C LYS A 78 7.50 7.25 26.13
N GLN A 79 7.66 6.16 26.86
CA GLN A 79 6.85 5.85 28.05
C GLN A 79 7.24 6.73 29.24
N GLY A 80 8.53 7.03 29.42
CA GLY A 80 9.02 7.96 30.44
C GLY A 80 8.48 9.39 30.25
N ASP A 81 8.46 9.88 29.01
CA ASP A 81 7.94 11.22 28.67
C ASP A 81 6.41 11.36 28.88
N THR A 82 5.69 10.24 28.86
CA THR A 82 4.23 10.22 29.13
C THR A 82 3.92 10.08 30.64
N GLY A 83 4.89 9.59 31.44
CA GLY A 83 4.73 9.35 32.87
C GLY A 83 5.04 10.55 33.78
N ASP A 84 5.69 11.59 33.26
CA ASP A 84 6.10 12.79 34.01
C ASP A 84 5.07 13.94 33.93
N ALA A 85 3.89 13.68 33.34
CA ALA A 85 2.80 14.64 33.14
C ALA A 85 1.55 14.35 34.02
N ALA A 86 1.71 13.70 35.17
CA ALA A 86 0.62 13.38 36.11
C ALA A 86 0.90 13.84 37.55
#